data_AF-A0A9D3RH69-F1
#
_entry.id   AF-A0A9D3RH69-F1
#
_cell.length_a   1.000
_cell.length_b   1.000
_cell.length_c   1.000
_cell.angle_alpha   90.00
_cell.angle_beta   90.00
_cell.angle_gamma   90.00
#
_symmetry.space_group_name_H-M   'P 1'
#
loop_
_entity.id
_entity.type
_entity.pdbx_description
1 polymer ?
#
loop_
_entity_poly.entity_id
_entity_poly.type
_entity_poly.pdbx_seq_one_letter_code
_entity_poly.pdbx_strand_id
1 'polypeptide(L)'
;LNSCDLTEKSCEIVASALQSSNSPLRDLDLSNNNLGGSGVKLLCAELMSPDCKLQRLDLSYNNLGDSGVKLLCAALMSPNCKLQRLGLNSC
;
A
#
# COMPACT_ATOMS: atom_id res chain seq x y z
N LEU A 1 -10.56 -4.08 1.90
CA LEU A 1 -10.81 -3.06 2.95
C LEU A 1 -11.19 -1.74 2.28
N ASN A 2 -12.08 -1.81 1.29
CA ASN A 2 -12.61 -0.64 0.61
C ASN A 2 -13.66 0.04 1.50
N SER A 3 -13.69 1.37 1.55
CA SER A 3 -14.71 2.14 2.27
C SER A 3 -14.89 1.71 3.74
N CYS A 4 -13.77 1.56 4.45
CA CYS A 4 -13.73 1.03 5.82
C CYS A 4 -13.31 2.10 6.85
N ASP A 5 -13.35 3.37 6.48
CA ASP A 5 -12.91 4.51 7.30
C ASP A 5 -11.47 4.35 7.83
N LEU A 6 -10.60 3.68 7.04
CA LEU A 6 -9.20 3.53 7.41
C LEU A 6 -8.48 4.87 7.36
N THR A 7 -7.59 5.05 8.32
CA THR A 7 -6.75 6.26 8.44
C THR A 7 -5.28 5.88 8.38
N GLU A 8 -4.40 6.89 8.44
CA GLU A 8 -2.96 6.71 8.57
C GLU A 8 -2.57 5.67 9.65
N LYS A 9 -3.27 5.67 10.79
CA LYS A 9 -3.01 4.73 11.90
C LYS A 9 -3.31 3.28 11.54
N SER A 10 -4.30 3.06 10.69
CA SER A 10 -4.68 1.72 10.22
C SER A 10 -3.58 1.10 9.34
N CYS A 11 -2.73 1.91 8.70
CA CYS A 11 -1.64 1.42 7.86
C CYS A 11 -0.59 0.63 8.64
N GLU A 12 -0.40 0.88 9.94
CA GLU A 12 0.48 0.08 10.78
C GLU A 12 -0.01 -1.38 10.86
N ILE A 13 -1.31 -1.55 11.12
CA ILE A 13 -1.93 -2.88 11.23
C ILE A 13 -1.88 -3.60 9.88
N VAL A 14 -2.19 -2.91 8.79
CA VAL A 14 -2.14 -3.48 7.44
C VAL A 14 -0.71 -3.86 7.06
N ALA A 15 0.27 -3.02 7.36
CA ALA A 15 1.68 -3.32 7.12
C ALA A 15 2.15 -4.54 7.91
N SER A 16 1.79 -4.65 9.19
CA SER A 16 2.10 -5.84 9.99
C SER A 16 1.49 -7.13 9.43
N ALA A 17 0.30 -7.06 8.83
CA ALA A 17 -0.31 -8.20 8.15
C ALA A 17 0.44 -8.61 6.87
N LEU A 18 1.08 -7.65 6.19
CA LEU A 18 1.91 -7.88 5.00
C LEU A 18 3.31 -8.43 5.37
N GLN A 19 3.87 -8.04 6.52
CA GLN A 19 5.17 -8.51 7.03
C GLN A 19 5.22 -10.00 7.34
N SER A 20 4.06 -10.63 7.58
CA SER A 20 4.03 -12.06 7.84
C SER A 20 4.57 -12.82 6.63
N SER A 21 5.75 -13.44 6.78
CA SER A 21 6.44 -14.16 5.69
C SER A 21 5.60 -15.29 5.08
N ASN A 22 4.59 -15.77 5.81
CA ASN A 22 3.62 -16.77 5.38
C ASN A 22 2.30 -16.18 4.90
N SER A 23 2.18 -14.86 4.77
CA SER A 23 0.97 -14.21 4.27
C SER A 23 0.65 -14.72 2.85
N PRO A 24 -0.54 -15.31 2.65
CA PRO A 24 -0.98 -15.73 1.32
C PRO A 24 -1.48 -14.54 0.50
N LEU A 25 -1.50 -13.33 1.07
CA LEU A 25 -2.12 -12.17 0.42
C LEU A 25 -1.41 -11.82 -0.89
N ARG A 26 -2.20 -11.70 -1.96
CA ARG A 26 -1.77 -11.29 -3.29
C ARG A 26 -2.51 -10.04 -3.78
N ASP A 27 -3.67 -9.80 -3.21
CA ASP A 27 -4.61 -8.78 -3.61
C ASP A 27 -5.05 -7.99 -2.39
N LEU A 28 -4.88 -6.68 -2.42
CA LEU A 28 -5.29 -5.80 -1.35
C LEU A 28 -5.95 -4.56 -1.92
N ASP A 29 -7.24 -4.42 -1.63
CA ASP A 29 -8.00 -3.23 -1.95
C ASP A 29 -8.15 -2.36 -0.68
N LEU A 30 -7.52 -1.19 -0.70
CA LEU A 30 -7.63 -0.14 0.31
C LEU A 30 -8.31 1.12 -0.24
N SER A 31 -8.98 1.03 -1.38
CA SER A 31 -9.57 2.21 -2.03
C SER A 31 -10.70 2.83 -1.18
N ASN A 32 -10.98 4.12 -1.42
CA ASN A 32 -12.01 4.88 -0.71
C ASN A 32 -11.80 4.90 0.82
N ASN A 33 -10.57 5.22 1.25
CA ASN A 33 -10.27 5.49 2.66
C ASN A 33 -9.58 6.85 2.79
N ASN A 34 -9.06 7.18 3.96
CA ASN A 34 -8.30 8.42 4.18
C ASN A 34 -6.91 8.09 4.73
N LEU A 35 -6.16 7.27 3.98
CA LEU A 35 -4.85 6.79 4.43
C LEU A 35 -3.79 7.89 4.48
N GLY A 36 -3.93 8.97 3.71
CA GLY A 36 -2.96 10.06 3.70
C GLY A 36 -1.58 9.67 3.14
N GLY A 37 -0.76 10.68 2.85
CA GLY A 37 0.61 10.44 2.36
C GLY A 37 1.54 9.77 3.38
N SER A 38 1.34 10.02 4.68
CA SER A 38 2.10 9.41 5.77
C SER A 38 1.73 7.95 6.00
N GLY A 39 0.44 7.59 5.88
CA GLY A 39 -0.02 6.21 6.11
C GLY A 39 0.57 5.23 5.09
N VAL A 40 0.67 5.64 3.82
CA VAL A 40 1.23 4.76 2.77
C VAL A 40 2.73 4.52 2.89
N LYS A 41 3.46 5.27 3.74
CA LYS A 41 4.90 5.07 3.95
C LYS A 41 5.24 3.67 4.43
N LEU A 42 4.46 3.14 5.38
CA LEU A 42 4.67 1.79 5.93
C LEU A 42 4.34 0.72 4.89
N LEU A 43 3.26 0.90 4.14
CA LEU A 43 2.92 0.02 3.03
C LEU A 43 4.02 -0.02 1.98
N CYS A 44 4.61 1.13 1.64
CA CYS A 44 5.73 1.22 0.69
C CYS A 44 6.97 0.45 1.18
N ALA A 45 7.30 0.55 2.47
CA ALA A 45 8.40 -0.23 3.05
C ALA A 45 8.18 -1.74 2.88
N GLU A 46 6.94 -2.21 3.08
CA GLU A 46 6.59 -3.61 2.88
C GLU A 46 6.64 -4.03 1.41
N LEU A 47 6.18 -3.19 0.49
CA LEU A 47 6.30 -3.47 -0.95
C LEU A 47 7.75 -3.62 -1.42
N MET A 48 8.71 -3.01 -0.71
CA MET A 48 10.14 -3.12 -0.98
C MET A 48 10.79 -4.34 -0.30
N SER A 49 10.07 -5.02 0.60
CA SER A 49 10.55 -6.23 1.26
C SER A 49 10.64 -7.38 0.27
N PRO A 50 11.73 -8.18 0.28
CA PRO A 50 11.86 -9.34 -0.60
C PRO A 50 10.80 -10.43 -0.31
N ASP A 51 10.26 -10.44 0.91
CA ASP A 51 9.24 -11.41 1.35
C ASP A 51 7.82 -10.98 0.98
N CYS A 52 7.64 -9.75 0.49
CA CYS A 52 6.33 -9.26 0.08
C CYS A 52 5.89 -9.94 -1.20
N LYS A 53 4.68 -10.53 -1.14
CA LYS A 53 4.12 -11.30 -2.25
C LYS A 53 2.93 -10.59 -2.90
N LEU A 54 2.62 -9.36 -2.47
CA LEU A 54 1.48 -8.61 -2.97
C LEU A 54 1.65 -8.28 -4.46
N GLN A 55 0.64 -8.61 -5.27
CA GLN A 55 0.64 -8.45 -6.72
C GLN A 55 -0.34 -7.39 -7.19
N ARG A 56 -1.43 -7.14 -6.46
CA ARG A 56 -2.39 -6.09 -6.78
C ARG A 56 -2.68 -5.27 -5.54
N LEU A 57 -2.59 -3.96 -5.71
CA LEU A 57 -2.88 -2.98 -4.69
C LEU A 57 -3.79 -1.91 -5.29
N ASP A 58 -4.91 -1.62 -4.64
CA ASP A 58 -5.73 -0.45 -4.99
C ASP A 58 -5.70 0.56 -3.85
N LEU A 59 -5.23 1.77 -4.17
CA LEU A 59 -5.15 2.92 -3.29
C LEU A 59 -6.02 4.08 -3.80
N SER A 60 -6.90 3.85 -4.76
CA SER A 60 -7.78 4.90 -5.31
C SER A 60 -8.56 5.61 -4.20
N TYR A 61 -8.75 6.93 -4.31
CA TYR A 61 -9.50 7.75 -3.35
C TYR A 61 -8.94 7.64 -1.93
N ASN A 62 -7.65 7.97 -1.74
CA ASN A 62 -6.97 7.92 -0.43
C ASN A 62 -6.23 9.19 0.01
N ASN A 63 -6.33 10.28 -0.76
CA ASN A 63 -5.71 11.57 -0.44
C ASN A 63 -4.21 11.44 -0.10
N LEU A 64 -3.45 10.80 -0.98
CA LEU A 64 -2.03 10.50 -0.76
C LEU A 64 -1.18 11.76 -0.84
N GLY A 65 -1.57 12.69 -1.72
CA GLY A 65 -0.79 13.88 -2.04
C GLY A 65 0.58 13.56 -2.63
N ASP A 66 1.34 14.62 -2.97
CA ASP A 66 2.64 14.49 -3.64
C ASP A 66 3.65 13.65 -2.86
N SER A 67 3.61 13.72 -1.53
CA SER A 67 4.52 12.96 -0.65
C SER A 67 4.23 11.46 -0.73
N GLY A 68 2.96 11.06 -0.68
CA GLY A 68 2.55 9.66 -0.80
C GLY A 68 2.88 9.09 -2.18
N VAL A 69 2.64 9.86 -3.25
CA VAL A 69 2.98 9.45 -4.62
C VAL A 69 4.48 9.26 -4.80
N LYS A 70 5.31 10.16 -4.27
CA LYS A 70 6.79 10.00 -4.31
C LYS A 70 7.26 8.72 -3.63
N LEU A 71 6.67 8.37 -2.49
CA LEU A 71 6.99 7.13 -1.78
C LEU A 71 6.58 5.89 -2.59
N LEU A 72 5.39 5.92 -3.21
CA LEU A 72 4.95 4.85 -4.11
C LEU A 72 5.89 4.68 -5.30
N CYS A 73 6.33 5.75 -5.94
CA CYS A 73 7.31 5.67 -7.02
C CYS A 73 8.61 4.99 -6.57
N ALA A 74 9.12 5.34 -5.39
CA ALA A 74 10.32 4.70 -4.84
C ALA A 74 10.10 3.19 -4.59
N ALA A 75 8.94 2.81 -4.04
CA ALA A 75 8.61 1.42 -3.81
C ALA A 75 8.51 0.61 -5.12
N LEU A 76 7.87 1.18 -6.14
CA LEU A 76 7.72 0.55 -7.46
C LEU A 76 9.03 0.38 -8.21
N MET A 77 10.01 1.26 -7.99
CA MET A 77 11.34 1.13 -8.58
C MET A 77 12.21 0.07 -7.87
N SER A 78 11.78 -0.46 -6.73
CA SER A 78 12.51 -1.51 -6.03
C SER A 78 12.49 -2.82 -6.83
N PRO A 79 13.63 -3.53 -6.98
CA PRO A 79 13.66 -4.84 -7.62
C PRO A 79 12.86 -5.91 -6.84
N ASN A 80 12.58 -5.65 -5.56
CA ASN A 80 11.79 -6.53 -4.73
C ASN A 80 10.28 -6.35 -4.93
N CYS A 81 9.84 -5.24 -5.54
CA CYS A 81 8.41 -4.98 -5.74
C CYS A 81 7.80 -6.06 -6.64
N LYS A 82 6.73 -6.72 -6.15
CA LYS A 82 6.00 -7.77 -6.89
C LYS A 82 4.68 -7.29 -7.48
N LEU A 83 4.35 -6.00 -7.33
CA LEU A 83 3.11 -5.44 -7.84
C LEU A 83 3.08 -5.51 -9.37
N GLN A 84 1.97 -6.02 -9.87
CA GLN A 84 1.63 -6.12 -11.29
C GLN A 84 0.48 -5.17 -11.65
N ARG A 85 -0.35 -4.81 -10.66
CA ARG A 85 -1.44 -3.85 -10.83
C ARG A 85 -1.48 -2.90 -9.65
N LEU A 86 -1.60 -1.61 -9.96
CA LEU A 86 -1.74 -0.55 -9.00
C LEU A 86 -2.90 0.37 -9.41
N GLY A 87 -3.89 0.53 -8.53
CA GLY A 87 -4.98 1.49 -8.68
C GLY A 87 -4.66 2.79 -7.94
N LEU A 88 -4.69 3.93 -8.65
CA LEU A 88 -4.42 5.27 -8.10
C LEU A 88 -5.45 6.33 -8.56
N ASN A 89 -6.69 5.94 -8.79
CA ASN A 89 -7.69 6.91 -9.22
C ASN A 89 -7.94 7.92 -8.08
N SER A 90 -7.80 9.22 -8.36
CA SER A 90 -8.07 10.30 -7.39
C SER A 90 -7.28 10.17 -6.08
N CYS A 91 -5.94 10.05 -6.20
CA CYS A 91 -4.99 9.97 -5.08
C CYS A 91 -4.26 11.29 -4.82
#